data_AF-A0A1J3D3U7-F1
#
_entry.id   AF-A0A1J3D3U7-F1
#
_cell.length_a   1.000
_cell.length_b   1.000
_cell.length_c   1.000
_cell.angle_alpha   90.00
_cell.angle_beta   90.00
_cell.angle_gamma   90.00
#
_symmetry.space_group_name_H-M   'P 1'
#
loop_
_entity.id
_entity.type
_entity.pdbx_description
1 polymer ?
#
loop_
_entity_poly.entity_id
_entity_poly.type
_entity_poly.pdbx_seq_one_letter_code
_entity_poly.pdbx_strand_id
1 'polypeptide(L)'
;LYSDFSTFSRDQEHLISKENAFDYVEGFVIINRTNLLNSWRSSFTPNDSTEASQFKSDGKTLYCLEVAKYFNQEEANSMNQETEKLLSELNYIPSILFSSEVPYIEFLDRVHIAEIKLRAKGLWEVPHPWLNLLIPKSRIIDFATEVFNNILTSNNNGPILIYPVNQSKWNKRTSMITPNEDIFYLVAFLPSAVPNSSGE
;
A
#
# COMPACT_ATOMS: atom_id res chain seq x y z
N LEU A 1 5.18 -8.44 1.23
CA LEU A 1 6.19 -7.36 1.00
C LEU A 1 7.05 -7.68 -0.22
N TYR A 2 7.61 -6.68 -0.88
CA TYR A 2 8.53 -6.80 -2.01
C TYR A 2 9.78 -5.95 -1.77
N SER A 3 10.92 -6.41 -2.26
CA SER A 3 12.20 -5.68 -2.26
C SER A 3 12.54 -5.04 -3.60
N ASP A 4 11.86 -5.45 -4.67
CA ASP A 4 12.07 -4.96 -6.04
C ASP A 4 10.79 -4.31 -6.57
N PHE A 5 10.92 -3.07 -7.07
CA PHE A 5 9.77 -2.31 -7.55
C PHE A 5 9.18 -2.90 -8.84
N SER A 6 10.01 -3.45 -9.72
CA SER A 6 9.55 -4.03 -10.99
C SER A 6 8.66 -5.26 -10.74
N THR A 7 9.03 -6.07 -9.77
CA THR A 7 8.25 -7.23 -9.31
C THR A 7 6.94 -6.78 -8.66
N PHE A 8 7.01 -5.82 -7.73
CA PHE A 8 5.83 -5.26 -7.06
C PHE A 8 4.81 -4.66 -8.05
N SER A 9 5.27 -3.82 -8.97
CA SER A 9 4.42 -3.16 -9.96
C SER A 9 3.79 -4.15 -10.95
N ARG A 10 4.57 -5.13 -11.44
CA ARG A 10 4.07 -6.21 -12.31
C ARG A 10 2.97 -7.02 -11.63
N ASP A 11 3.16 -7.37 -10.36
CA ASP A 11 2.19 -8.17 -9.61
C ASP A 11 0.90 -7.38 -9.32
N GLN A 12 0.99 -6.07 -9.05
CA GLN A 12 -0.18 -5.18 -8.98
C GLN A 12 -0.94 -5.13 -10.32
N GLU A 13 -0.22 -4.92 -11.43
CA GLU A 13 -0.81 -4.89 -12.78
C GLU A 13 -1.50 -6.21 -13.14
N HIS A 14 -0.86 -7.34 -12.80
CA HIS A 14 -1.42 -8.68 -12.97
C HIS A 14 -2.76 -8.82 -12.23
N LEU A 15 -2.81 -8.40 -10.96
CA LEU A 15 -4.03 -8.47 -10.16
C LEU A 15 -5.16 -7.61 -10.75
N ILE A 16 -4.90 -6.37 -11.17
CA ILE A 16 -5.95 -5.51 -11.73
C ILE A 16 -6.38 -5.88 -13.15
N SER A 17 -5.60 -6.73 -13.84
CA SER A 17 -5.92 -7.21 -15.19
C SER A 17 -6.89 -8.41 -15.18
N LYS A 18 -7.01 -9.08 -14.03
CA LYS A 18 -7.78 -10.31 -13.88
C LYS A 18 -9.23 -10.05 -13.52
N GLU A 19 -10.11 -10.86 -14.10
CA GLU A 19 -11.46 -11.03 -13.59
C GLU A 19 -11.43 -11.91 -12.33
N ASN A 20 -12.22 -11.57 -11.32
CA ASN A 20 -12.31 -12.30 -10.04
C ASN A 20 -10.97 -12.41 -9.29
N ALA A 21 -10.17 -11.35 -9.28
CA ALA A 21 -9.00 -11.24 -8.42
C ALA A 21 -9.40 -10.85 -6.98
N PHE A 22 -8.59 -10.02 -6.32
CA PHE A 22 -8.95 -9.36 -5.06
C PHE A 22 -9.95 -8.22 -5.31
N ASP A 23 -10.83 -7.97 -4.34
CA ASP A 23 -11.84 -6.91 -4.40
C ASP A 23 -11.26 -5.52 -4.09
N TYR A 24 -10.08 -5.48 -3.48
CA TYR A 24 -9.29 -4.28 -3.22
C TYR A 24 -7.81 -4.56 -3.47
N VAL A 25 -7.14 -3.64 -4.14
CA VAL A 25 -5.69 -3.68 -4.43
C VAL A 25 -5.12 -2.27 -4.27
N GLU A 26 -4.25 -2.08 -3.28
CA GLU A 26 -3.43 -0.88 -3.13
C GLU A 26 -1.98 -1.26 -2.85
N GLY A 27 -1.13 -0.25 -2.67
CA GLY A 27 0.20 -0.48 -2.18
C GLY A 27 0.86 0.77 -1.63
N PHE A 28 1.95 0.54 -0.90
CA PHE A 28 2.65 1.56 -0.16
C PHE A 28 4.16 1.41 -0.32
N VAL A 29 4.86 2.53 -0.42
CA VAL A 29 6.33 2.55 -0.36
C VAL A 29 6.77 2.70 1.08
N ILE A 30 7.82 2.00 1.47
CA ILE A 30 8.41 2.02 2.81
C ILE A 30 9.89 2.35 2.64
N ILE A 31 10.29 3.55 3.07
CA ILE A 31 11.68 4.04 2.89
C ILE A 31 12.30 4.19 4.28
N ASN A 32 13.36 3.42 4.54
CA ASN A 32 14.18 3.53 5.74
C ASN A 32 13.40 3.44 7.08
N ARG A 33 12.46 2.48 7.18
CA ARG A 33 11.68 2.22 8.41
C ARG A 33 12.11 0.90 9.08
N THR A 34 12.57 0.97 10.32
CA THR A 34 13.16 -0.18 11.05
C THR A 34 12.19 -0.97 11.95
N ASN A 35 10.96 -0.49 12.17
CA ASN A 35 9.96 -1.13 13.06
C ASN A 35 8.62 -1.49 12.38
N LEU A 36 8.65 -1.70 11.06
CA LEU A 36 7.45 -1.94 10.26
C LEU A 36 6.59 -3.10 10.78
N LEU A 37 7.16 -4.29 10.97
CA LEU A 37 6.38 -5.48 11.32
C LEU A 37 5.78 -5.42 12.72
N ASN A 38 6.43 -4.73 13.66
CA ASN A 38 5.88 -4.53 15.01
C ASN A 38 4.63 -3.66 14.98
N SER A 39 4.57 -2.68 14.07
CA SER A 39 3.36 -1.87 13.89
C SER A 39 2.21 -2.66 13.25
N TRP A 40 2.52 -3.68 12.43
CA TRP A 40 1.50 -4.53 11.81
C TRP A 40 0.95 -5.57 12.78
N ARG A 41 1.79 -6.11 13.67
CA ARG A 41 1.38 -7.09 14.69
C ARG A 41 0.29 -6.59 15.65
N SER A 42 0.02 -5.28 15.71
CA SER A 42 -1.11 -4.77 16.50
C SER A 42 -2.47 -5.00 15.85
N SER A 43 -2.50 -5.30 14.54
CA SER A 43 -3.73 -5.37 13.74
C SER A 43 -3.79 -6.58 12.81
N PHE A 44 -2.66 -7.25 12.56
CA PHE A 44 -2.54 -8.37 11.64
C PHE A 44 -1.77 -9.52 12.28
N THR A 45 -2.14 -10.74 11.89
CA THR A 45 -1.47 -11.98 12.28
C THR A 45 -0.49 -12.39 11.17
N PRO A 46 0.79 -12.67 11.48
CA PRO A 46 1.71 -13.23 10.50
C PRO A 46 1.32 -14.68 10.19
N ASN A 47 1.38 -15.09 8.91
CA ASN A 47 1.15 -16.50 8.54
C ASN A 47 2.25 -17.42 9.10
N ASP A 48 3.50 -16.96 9.12
CA ASP A 48 4.61 -17.62 9.83
C ASP A 48 5.23 -16.66 10.84
N SER A 49 4.92 -16.86 12.12
CA SER A 49 5.42 -16.00 13.21
C SER A 49 6.93 -16.09 13.41
N THR A 50 7.53 -17.25 13.13
CA THR A 50 8.96 -17.53 13.29
C THR A 50 9.78 -16.82 12.23
N GLU A 51 9.43 -16.97 10.96
CA GLU A 51 10.16 -16.29 9.87
C GLU A 51 9.94 -14.77 9.89
N ALA A 52 8.72 -14.32 10.19
CA ALA A 52 8.42 -12.89 10.32
C ALA A 52 9.19 -12.21 11.47
N SER A 53 9.66 -12.96 12.47
CA SER A 53 10.47 -12.42 13.57
C SER A 53 11.93 -12.17 13.16
N GLN A 54 12.40 -12.85 12.12
CA GLN A 54 13.78 -12.76 11.63
C GLN A 54 13.96 -11.68 10.57
N PHE A 55 12.86 -11.20 9.97
CA PHE A 55 12.92 -10.18 8.94
C PHE A 55 13.47 -8.86 9.46
N LYS A 56 14.48 -8.33 8.76
CA LYS A 56 15.03 -6.99 8.98
C LYS A 56 14.86 -6.19 7.69
N SER A 57 14.32 -4.98 7.81
CA SER A 57 14.20 -4.06 6.66
C SER A 57 15.55 -3.44 6.27
N ASP A 58 16.55 -3.47 7.16
CA ASP A 58 17.91 -2.94 6.98
C ASP A 58 17.97 -1.52 6.38
N GLY A 59 16.96 -0.70 6.63
CA GLY A 59 16.87 0.66 6.09
C GLY A 59 16.62 0.74 4.57
N LYS A 60 16.38 -0.40 3.90
CA LYS A 60 16.13 -0.47 2.46
C LYS A 60 14.73 0.03 2.10
N THR A 61 14.56 0.44 0.84
CA THR A 61 13.24 0.70 0.26
C THR A 61 12.52 -0.64 0.04
N LEU A 62 11.31 -0.75 0.56
CA LEU A 62 10.42 -1.91 0.43
C LEU A 62 9.07 -1.46 -0.09
N TYR A 63 8.32 -2.39 -0.68
CA TYR A 63 6.99 -2.15 -1.22
C TYR A 63 5.98 -3.11 -0.59
N CYS A 64 4.88 -2.55 -0.08
CA CYS A 64 3.78 -3.33 0.46
C CYS A 64 2.65 -3.40 -0.55
N LEU A 65 2.21 -4.61 -0.86
CA LEU A 65 0.97 -4.87 -1.56
C LEU A 65 -0.10 -5.13 -0.51
N GLU A 66 -1.16 -4.33 -0.50
CA GLU A 66 -2.31 -4.51 0.38
C GLU A 66 -3.51 -4.93 -0.46
N VAL A 67 -4.13 -6.04 -0.08
CA VAL A 67 -5.26 -6.62 -0.81
C VAL A 67 -6.36 -7.04 0.16
N ALA A 68 -7.60 -7.06 -0.32
CA ALA A 68 -8.73 -7.65 0.43
C ALA A 68 -9.57 -8.54 -0.49
N LYS A 69 -10.09 -9.62 0.08
CA LYS A 69 -11.08 -10.51 -0.56
C LYS A 69 -12.34 -10.49 0.29
N TYR A 70 -13.46 -10.13 -0.30
CA TYR A 70 -14.76 -10.10 0.36
C TYR A 70 -15.38 -11.48 0.31
N PHE A 71 -16.05 -11.85 1.40
CA PHE A 71 -16.76 -13.11 1.49
C PHE A 71 -17.87 -13.02 2.52
N ASN A 72 -18.87 -13.86 2.36
CA ASN A 72 -19.80 -14.18 3.43
C ASN A 72 -19.29 -15.41 4.18
N GLN A 73 -19.70 -15.58 5.43
CA GLN A 73 -19.22 -16.68 6.29
C GLN A 73 -19.47 -18.08 5.68
N GLU A 74 -20.53 -18.23 4.89
CA GLU A 74 -20.88 -19.47 4.18
C GLU A 74 -19.88 -19.83 3.06
N GLU A 75 -19.16 -18.83 2.52
CA GLU A 75 -18.25 -18.94 1.38
C GLU A 75 -16.77 -18.97 1.82
N ALA A 76 -16.50 -18.97 3.14
CA ALA A 76 -15.15 -18.84 3.69
C ALA A 76 -14.17 -19.89 3.16
N ASN A 77 -14.61 -21.15 3.03
CA ASN A 77 -13.75 -22.23 2.53
C ASN A 77 -13.36 -22.02 1.05
N SER A 78 -14.33 -21.65 0.21
CA SER A 78 -14.06 -21.34 -1.21
C SER A 78 -13.20 -20.10 -1.37
N MET A 79 -13.45 -19.06 -0.57
CA MET A 79 -12.66 -17.83 -0.58
C MET A 79 -11.21 -18.10 -0.18
N ASN A 80 -10.97 -18.94 0.84
CA ASN A 80 -9.62 -19.30 1.26
C ASN A 80 -8.85 -19.99 0.13
N GLN A 81 -9.47 -20.96 -0.55
CA GLN A 81 -8.85 -21.65 -1.69
C GLN A 81 -8.54 -20.69 -2.86
N GLU A 82 -9.45 -19.76 -3.15
CA GLU A 82 -9.26 -18.75 -4.20
C GLU A 82 -8.14 -17.78 -3.81
N THR A 83 -8.09 -17.35 -2.55
CA THR A 83 -7.05 -16.47 -2.02
C THR A 83 -5.68 -17.12 -2.08
N GLU A 84 -5.56 -18.38 -1.64
CA GLU A 84 -4.30 -19.15 -1.74
C GLU A 84 -3.84 -19.28 -3.18
N LYS A 85 -4.77 -19.55 -4.11
CA LYS A 85 -4.47 -19.61 -5.55
C LYS A 85 -3.96 -18.25 -6.06
N LEU A 86 -4.64 -17.15 -5.75
CA LEU A 86 -4.22 -15.81 -6.15
C LEU A 86 -2.84 -15.47 -5.58
N LEU A 87 -2.59 -15.74 -4.29
CA LEU A 87 -1.31 -15.50 -3.64
C LEU A 87 -0.18 -16.34 -4.25
N SER A 88 -0.46 -17.58 -4.68
CA SER A 88 0.54 -18.48 -5.30
C SER A 88 1.10 -17.96 -6.63
N GLU A 89 0.42 -17.01 -7.27
CA GLU A 89 0.87 -16.38 -8.51
C GLU A 89 1.74 -15.13 -8.28
N LEU A 90 1.85 -14.68 -7.03
CA LEU A 90 2.56 -13.47 -6.66
C LEU A 90 3.98 -13.78 -6.17
N ASN A 91 4.86 -12.80 -6.29
CA ASN A 91 6.30 -12.90 -6.04
C ASN A 91 6.72 -12.10 -4.81
N TYR A 92 5.82 -11.96 -3.83
CA TYR A 92 6.13 -11.32 -2.55
C TYR A 92 7.10 -12.19 -1.75
N ILE A 93 7.80 -11.59 -0.78
CA ILE A 93 8.65 -12.29 0.18
C ILE A 93 7.75 -13.16 1.09
N PRO A 94 7.76 -14.50 0.96
CA PRO A 94 6.74 -15.35 1.58
C PRO A 94 6.68 -15.28 3.10
N SER A 95 7.84 -15.11 3.75
CA SER A 95 8.00 -14.98 5.19
C SER A 95 7.33 -13.73 5.80
N ILE A 96 6.77 -12.84 4.97
CA ILE A 96 6.20 -11.56 5.38
C ILE A 96 4.81 -11.37 4.78
N LEU A 97 3.99 -12.41 4.93
CA LEU A 97 2.55 -12.35 4.72
C LEU A 97 1.85 -12.14 6.06
N PHE A 98 1.04 -11.09 6.11
CA PHE A 98 0.21 -10.72 7.26
C PHE A 98 -1.25 -10.68 6.80
N SER A 99 -2.13 -11.21 7.62
CA SER A 99 -3.56 -11.26 7.34
C SER A 99 -4.39 -10.97 8.58
N SER A 100 -5.62 -10.52 8.37
CA SER A 100 -6.63 -10.34 9.41
C SER A 100 -8.00 -10.48 8.78
N GLU A 101 -8.93 -11.08 9.49
CA GLU A 101 -10.34 -11.09 9.13
C GLU A 101 -11.05 -10.02 9.94
N VAL A 102 -11.76 -9.12 9.26
CA VAL A 102 -12.51 -8.02 9.88
C VAL A 102 -13.86 -7.84 9.19
N PRO A 103 -14.88 -7.31 9.90
CA PRO A 103 -16.13 -6.90 9.27
C PRO A 103 -15.90 -5.89 8.14
N TYR A 104 -16.73 -5.95 7.10
CA TYR A 104 -16.63 -5.08 5.93
C TYR A 104 -16.55 -3.59 6.27
N ILE A 105 -17.39 -3.14 7.21
CA ILE A 105 -17.41 -1.73 7.65
C ILE A 105 -16.13 -1.34 8.38
N GLU A 106 -15.55 -2.23 9.18
CA GLU A 106 -14.27 -1.97 9.86
C GLU A 106 -13.12 -1.85 8.87
N PHE A 107 -13.13 -2.65 7.80
CA PHE A 107 -12.16 -2.50 6.71
C PHE A 107 -12.31 -1.13 6.03
N LEU A 108 -13.53 -0.72 5.67
CA LEU A 108 -13.77 0.56 5.00
C LEU A 108 -13.37 1.76 5.88
N ASP A 109 -13.65 1.70 7.19
CA ASP A 109 -13.40 2.79 8.15
C ASP A 109 -12.00 2.72 8.80
N ARG A 110 -11.09 1.86 8.31
CA ARG A 110 -9.77 1.62 8.92
C ARG A 110 -8.91 2.87 9.10
N VAL A 111 -9.11 3.90 8.26
CA VAL A 111 -8.38 5.18 8.36
C VAL A 111 -8.85 6.00 9.56
N HIS A 112 -10.11 5.86 10.00
CA HIS A 112 -10.63 6.55 11.18
C HIS A 112 -9.90 6.12 12.48
N ILE A 113 -9.45 4.87 12.55
CA ILE A 113 -8.62 4.39 13.67
C ILE A 113 -7.29 5.17 13.73
N ALA A 114 -6.69 5.46 12.58
CA ALA A 114 -5.47 6.27 12.51
C ALA A 114 -5.74 7.74 12.88
N GLU A 115 -6.87 8.30 12.41
CA GLU A 115 -7.33 9.65 12.78
C GLU A 115 -7.44 9.80 14.30
N ILE A 116 -8.20 8.92 14.99
CA ILE A 116 -8.38 8.98 16.44
C ILE A 116 -7.02 8.97 17.17
N LYS A 117 -6.12 8.07 16.76
CA LYS A 117 -4.77 7.95 17.34
C LYS A 117 -3.92 9.20 17.13
N LEU A 118 -4.03 9.84 15.97
CA LEU A 118 -3.29 11.07 15.66
C LEU A 118 -3.89 12.28 16.40
N ARG A 119 -5.22 12.39 16.48
CA ARG A 119 -5.92 13.42 17.27
C ARG A 119 -5.52 13.36 18.74
N ALA A 120 -5.49 12.17 19.33
CA ALA A 120 -5.06 11.98 20.72
C ALA A 120 -3.61 12.45 20.99
N LYS A 121 -2.77 12.53 19.94
CA LYS A 121 -1.38 13.00 20.01
C LYS A 121 -1.21 14.45 19.57
N GLY A 122 -2.29 15.15 19.18
CA GLY A 122 -2.20 16.48 18.57
C GLY A 122 -1.53 16.50 17.19
N LEU A 123 -1.44 15.34 16.52
CA LEU A 123 -0.76 15.18 15.24
C LEU A 123 -1.72 15.18 14.04
N TRP A 124 -3.03 15.36 14.28
CA TRP A 124 -4.02 15.43 13.21
C TRP A 124 -4.24 16.85 12.70
N GLU A 125 -4.38 17.85 13.56
CA GLU A 125 -4.61 19.24 13.15
C GLU A 125 -3.27 19.97 12.90
N VAL A 126 -2.44 19.39 12.02
CA VAL A 126 -1.14 19.94 11.59
C VAL A 126 -1.17 20.22 10.08
N PRO A 127 -0.23 21.02 9.54
CA PRO A 127 -0.15 21.22 8.09
C PRO A 127 0.11 19.90 7.34
N HIS A 128 -0.60 19.71 6.23
CA HIS A 128 -0.54 18.52 5.38
C HIS A 128 -0.12 18.90 3.95
N PRO A 129 1.19 19.04 3.67
CA PRO A 129 1.69 19.40 2.35
C PRO A 129 1.67 18.19 1.41
N TRP A 130 0.48 17.68 1.11
CA TRP A 130 0.28 16.48 0.28
C TRP A 130 0.56 16.76 -1.20
N LEU A 131 1.06 15.73 -1.89
CA LEU A 131 1.25 15.72 -3.33
C LEU A 131 0.60 14.47 -3.91
N ASN A 132 -0.39 14.65 -4.79
CA ASN A 132 -1.13 13.56 -5.42
C ASN A 132 -0.92 13.62 -6.94
N LEU A 133 -0.39 12.55 -7.51
CA LEU A 133 0.03 12.48 -8.91
C LEU A 133 -0.62 11.29 -9.60
N LEU A 134 -0.87 11.45 -10.91
CA LEU A 134 -1.19 10.35 -11.81
C LEU A 134 0.01 10.14 -12.75
N ILE A 135 0.63 8.98 -12.68
CA ILE A 135 1.86 8.65 -13.41
C ILE A 135 1.55 7.57 -14.46
N PRO A 136 1.84 7.78 -15.76
CA PRO A 136 1.66 6.74 -16.76
C PRO A 136 2.51 5.49 -16.45
N LYS A 137 2.00 4.30 -16.77
CA LYS A 137 2.72 3.02 -16.57
C LYS A 137 4.11 3.06 -17.20
N SER A 138 4.24 3.61 -18.41
CA SER A 138 5.53 3.69 -19.11
C SER A 138 6.63 4.45 -18.35
N ARG A 139 6.26 5.31 -17.38
CA ARG A 139 7.18 6.16 -16.61
C ARG A 139 7.32 5.74 -15.15
N ILE A 140 6.58 4.74 -14.68
CA ILE A 140 6.51 4.44 -13.25
C ILE A 140 7.84 3.89 -12.69
N ILE A 141 8.59 3.13 -13.49
CA ILE A 141 9.90 2.59 -13.09
C ILE A 141 10.94 3.72 -12.96
N ASP A 142 10.99 4.63 -13.94
CA ASP A 142 11.86 5.82 -13.90
C ASP A 142 11.51 6.70 -12.69
N PHE A 143 10.21 6.93 -12.48
CA PHE A 143 9.70 7.69 -11.35
C PHE A 143 10.13 7.05 -10.02
N ALA A 144 9.93 5.75 -9.84
CA ALA A 144 10.28 5.05 -8.60
C ALA A 144 11.79 5.08 -8.35
N THR A 145 12.59 4.91 -9.41
CA THR A 145 14.05 4.94 -9.31
C THR A 145 14.53 6.31 -8.86
N GLU A 146 14.03 7.38 -9.47
CA GLU A 146 14.48 8.73 -9.10
C GLU A 146 13.90 9.16 -7.75
N VAL A 147 12.59 9.00 -7.55
CA VAL A 147 11.91 9.56 -6.37
C VAL A 147 12.21 8.76 -5.11
N PHE A 148 12.12 7.42 -5.17
CA PHE A 148 12.22 6.57 -3.97
C PHE A 148 13.66 6.17 -3.63
N ASN A 149 14.59 6.23 -4.58
CA ASN A 149 16.00 5.89 -4.32
C ASN A 149 16.92 7.12 -4.27
N ASN A 150 16.61 8.22 -4.96
CA ASN A 150 17.51 9.38 -5.05
C ASN A 150 16.99 10.63 -4.32
N ILE A 151 15.70 10.94 -4.40
CA ILE A 151 15.12 12.17 -3.81
C ILE A 151 14.75 11.97 -2.34
N LEU A 152 14.00 10.90 -2.02
CA LEU A 152 13.48 10.66 -0.68
C LEU A 152 14.48 9.86 0.17
N THR A 153 14.75 10.35 1.38
CA THR A 153 15.65 9.69 2.35
C THR A 153 14.91 8.86 3.39
N SER A 154 13.64 9.18 3.65
CA SER A 154 12.72 8.42 4.50
C SER A 154 11.28 8.85 4.24
N ASN A 155 10.32 8.07 4.71
CA ASN A 155 8.91 8.47 4.74
C ASN A 155 8.32 8.41 6.16
N ASN A 156 9.08 8.82 7.17
CA ASN A 156 8.63 8.75 8.57
C ASN A 156 7.47 9.70 8.88
N ASN A 157 7.33 10.78 8.12
CA ASN A 157 6.33 11.82 8.35
C ASN A 157 4.98 11.55 7.68
N GLY A 158 4.81 10.44 6.95
CA GLY A 158 3.54 10.07 6.34
C GLY A 158 3.66 8.93 5.32
N PRO A 159 2.55 8.26 4.97
CA PRO A 159 2.56 7.18 3.99
C PRO A 159 2.80 7.72 2.57
N ILE A 160 3.28 6.82 1.71
CA ILE A 160 3.37 7.04 0.26
C ILE A 160 2.54 5.94 -0.38
N LEU A 161 1.39 6.28 -0.97
CA LEU A 161 0.55 5.35 -1.71
C LEU A 161 1.07 5.19 -3.13
N ILE A 162 1.04 3.97 -3.65
CA ILE A 162 1.33 3.67 -5.05
C ILE A 162 0.56 2.44 -5.52
N TYR A 163 -0.31 2.62 -6.51
CA TYR A 163 -1.06 1.52 -7.11
C TYR A 163 -1.57 1.86 -8.51
N PRO A 164 -1.65 0.86 -9.41
CA PRO A 164 -2.15 1.04 -10.76
C PRO A 164 -3.68 1.01 -10.81
N VAL A 165 -4.24 1.65 -11.85
CA VAL A 165 -5.66 1.59 -12.21
C VAL A 165 -5.83 1.45 -13.72
N ASN A 166 -6.93 0.83 -14.14
CA ASN A 166 -7.27 0.66 -15.54
C ASN A 166 -8.01 1.89 -16.09
N GLN A 167 -7.46 2.53 -17.12
CA GLN A 167 -8.06 3.68 -17.82
C GLN A 167 -9.45 3.35 -18.40
N SER A 168 -9.72 2.09 -18.74
CA SER A 168 -11.01 1.61 -19.26
C SER A 168 -12.20 1.84 -18.31
N LYS A 169 -11.94 2.02 -17.01
CA LYS A 169 -12.97 2.31 -15.99
C LYS A 169 -13.30 3.80 -15.85
N TRP A 170 -12.57 4.69 -16.53
CA TRP A 170 -12.73 6.14 -16.42
C TRP A 170 -13.51 6.72 -17.61
N ASN A 171 -14.58 7.47 -17.33
CA ASN A 171 -15.41 8.10 -18.36
C ASN A 171 -14.70 9.33 -18.96
N LYS A 172 -14.29 9.23 -20.23
CA LYS A 172 -13.64 10.30 -21.00
C LYS A 172 -14.50 11.56 -21.23
N ARG A 173 -15.80 11.53 -20.91
CA ARG A 173 -16.71 12.68 -21.03
C ARG A 173 -16.76 13.57 -19.77
N THR A 174 -15.96 13.26 -18.77
CA THR A 174 -15.86 14.05 -17.54
C THR A 174 -14.75 15.10 -17.66
N SER A 175 -14.65 15.98 -16.65
CA SER A 175 -13.55 16.96 -16.57
C SER A 175 -12.26 16.39 -15.95
N MET A 176 -12.24 15.10 -15.62
CA MET A 176 -11.04 14.48 -15.02
C MET A 176 -9.94 14.29 -16.06
N ILE A 177 -8.73 14.71 -15.70
CA ILE A 177 -7.54 14.59 -16.54
C ILE A 177 -6.72 13.40 -16.07
N THR A 178 -6.43 12.46 -16.97
CA THR A 178 -5.60 11.28 -16.71
C THR A 178 -4.49 11.15 -17.75
N PRO A 179 -3.41 10.41 -17.46
CA PRO A 179 -2.44 10.01 -18.47
C PRO A 179 -3.10 9.23 -19.61
N ASN A 180 -2.60 9.36 -20.84
CA ASN A 180 -3.14 8.67 -22.01
C ASN A 180 -2.51 7.28 -22.20
N GLU A 181 -2.71 6.40 -21.23
CA GLU A 181 -2.26 5.00 -21.25
C GLU A 181 -3.35 4.07 -20.67
N ASP A 182 -3.36 2.79 -21.05
CA ASP A 182 -4.36 1.83 -20.57
C ASP A 182 -4.26 1.58 -19.06
N ILE A 183 -3.05 1.71 -18.51
CA ILE A 183 -2.75 1.64 -17.09
C ILE A 183 -1.99 2.91 -16.68
N PHE A 184 -2.39 3.51 -15.57
CA PHE A 184 -1.64 4.56 -14.91
C PHE A 184 -1.69 4.35 -13.39
N TYR A 185 -0.76 4.97 -12.69
CA TYR A 185 -0.59 4.83 -11.24
C TYR A 185 -1.07 6.08 -10.53
N LEU A 186 -1.81 5.89 -9.44
CA LEU A 186 -1.92 6.92 -8.41
C LEU A 186 -0.66 6.85 -7.54
N VAL A 187 -0.02 8.00 -7.34
CA VAL A 187 1.06 8.16 -6.37
C VAL A 187 0.72 9.31 -5.45
N ALA A 188 0.53 9.02 -4.16
CA ALA A 188 0.17 10.02 -3.16
C ALA A 188 1.21 10.08 -2.05
N PHE A 189 1.86 11.23 -1.91
CA PHE A 189 2.72 11.56 -0.79
C PHE A 189 1.86 12.27 0.26
N LEU A 190 1.73 11.66 1.44
CA LEU A 190 0.82 12.13 2.48
C LEU A 190 1.57 12.57 3.76
N PRO A 191 2.59 13.45 3.70
CA PRO A 191 3.31 13.90 4.89
C PRO A 191 2.46 14.81 5.77
N SER A 192 2.73 14.76 7.07
CA SER A 192 2.33 15.75 8.07
C SER A 192 3.55 16.57 8.47
N ALA A 193 3.45 17.90 8.44
CA ALA A 193 4.51 18.81 8.86
C ALA A 193 4.29 19.21 10.32
N VAL A 194 4.85 18.42 11.23
CA VAL A 194 4.78 18.71 12.68
C VAL A 194 5.66 19.94 12.97
N PRO A 195 5.13 20.99 13.62
CA PRO A 195 5.95 22.12 14.05
C PRO A 195 7.06 21.61 14.99
N ASN A 196 8.32 21.90 14.67
CA ASN A 196 9.42 21.60 15.59
C ASN A 196 9.20 22.41 16.88
N SER A 197 9.32 21.76 18.03
CA SER A 197 9.35 22.40 19.36
C SER A 197 10.68 23.14 19.64
N SER A 198 11.45 23.49 18.60
CA SER A 198 12.75 24.16 18.70
C SER A 198 12.75 25.43 17.86
N GLY A 199 11.83 26.33 18.22
CA GLY A 199 11.74 27.70 17.74
C GLY A 199 11.58 28.68 18.90
N GLU A 200 12.35 28.50 19.97
CA GLU A 200 12.69 29.51 20.99
C GLU A 200 14.15 29.32 21.42
#